data_AF-A0A969S124-F1
#
_entry.id   AF-A0A969S124-F1
#
_cell.length_a   1.000
_cell.length_b   1.000
_cell.length_c   1.000
_cell.angle_alpha   90.00
_cell.angle_beta   90.00
_cell.angle_gamma   90.00
#
_symmetry.space_group_name_H-M   'P 1'
#
loop_
_entity.id
_entity.type
_entity.pdbx_description
1 polymer ?
#
loop_
_entity_poly.entity_id
_entity_poly.type
_entity_poly.pdbx_seq_one_letter_code
_entity_poly.pdbx_strand_id
1 'polypeptide(L)'
;MFTFFSEQQMHRVRFLLTIGWLLLIASLFYDPISPWLTDSSNTLSPLHINASDCVKLQGDCVNVKPYALGAPIFWSIVVPASIVILLIGGHEAWRRVCPLSFLSQIPRSLGWQRQLKRVDPKTNKPRLEIPRIKQNSWLGRNHSYLQFGLLYLGLCSRLLFIDANRVMLGLYLLGTIVAAIAVGYLYGGKTWCHYFCPMAPVQQIYAEPGGLLTSKAHISDRKITQSMCRTLEAGKNNRRVWRAKVAVWILMLKKVIGKALHSQSRNFSTTVTWDL
;
A
#
# COMPACT_ATOMS: atom_id res chain seq x y z
N MET A 1 9.78 -23.23 -4.28
CA MET A 1 8.89 -23.40 -3.11
C MET A 1 7.58 -22.61 -3.20
N PHE A 2 7.55 -21.37 -3.72
CA PHE A 2 6.30 -20.60 -3.87
C PHE A 2 5.30 -21.12 -4.94
N THR A 3 5.62 -22.22 -5.61
CA THR A 3 4.77 -22.93 -6.59
C THR A 3 3.78 -23.91 -5.93
N PHE A 4 3.91 -24.18 -4.63
CA PHE A 4 3.01 -25.07 -3.88
C PHE A 4 1.78 -24.36 -3.29
N PHE A 5 1.80 -23.03 -3.18
CA PHE A 5 0.67 -22.29 -2.62
C PHE A 5 -0.44 -22.14 -3.65
N SER A 6 -1.65 -22.53 -3.26
CA SER A 6 -2.84 -22.30 -4.07
C SER A 6 -3.05 -20.80 -4.29
N GLU A 7 -3.51 -20.41 -5.48
CA GLU A 7 -3.79 -19.01 -5.82
C GLU A 7 -4.77 -18.37 -4.82
N GLN A 8 -5.70 -19.16 -4.26
CA GLN A 8 -6.63 -18.72 -3.23
C GLN A 8 -5.95 -18.32 -1.91
N GLN A 9 -4.95 -19.08 -1.44
CA GLN A 9 -4.21 -18.75 -0.23
C GLN A 9 -3.45 -17.43 -0.39
N MET A 10 -2.81 -17.21 -1.54
CA MET A 10 -2.12 -15.95 -1.83
C MET A 10 -3.08 -14.75 -1.87
N HIS A 11 -4.30 -14.94 -2.36
CA HIS A 11 -5.33 -13.91 -2.30
C HIS A 11 -5.78 -13.59 -0.87
N ARG A 12 -5.93 -14.59 0.00
CA ARG A 12 -6.29 -14.38 1.42
C ARG A 12 -5.19 -13.64 2.16
N VAL A 13 -3.94 -14.07 2.00
CA VAL A 13 -2.77 -13.42 2.62
C VAL A 13 -2.70 -11.95 2.20
N ARG A 14 -2.78 -11.67 0.89
CA ARG A 14 -2.78 -10.29 0.37
C ARG A 14 -3.93 -9.45 0.94
N PHE A 15 -5.13 -10.03 1.05
CA PHE A 15 -6.29 -9.33 1.59
C PHE A 15 -6.11 -9.00 3.08
N LEU A 16 -5.62 -9.94 3.89
CA LEU A 16 -5.33 -9.72 5.31
C LEU A 16 -4.26 -8.64 5.52
N LEU A 17 -3.16 -8.70 4.75
CA LEU A 17 -2.12 -7.65 4.77
C LEU A 17 -2.67 -6.29 4.38
N THR A 18 -3.57 -6.23 3.39
CA THR A 18 -4.21 -4.98 2.99
C THR A 18 -5.07 -4.44 4.13
N ILE A 19 -5.88 -5.28 4.78
CA ILE A 19 -6.68 -4.88 5.95
C ILE A 19 -5.78 -4.36 7.07
N GLY A 20 -4.74 -5.10 7.44
CA GLY A 20 -3.79 -4.69 8.48
C GLY A 20 -3.13 -3.35 8.16
N TRP A 21 -2.71 -3.15 6.91
CA TRP A 21 -2.11 -1.88 6.47
C TRP A 21 -3.09 -0.70 6.55
N LEU A 22 -4.36 -0.92 6.19
CA LEU A 22 -5.40 0.11 6.27
C LEU A 22 -5.82 0.42 7.71
N LEU A 23 -5.85 -0.59 8.58
CA LEU A 23 -6.06 -0.40 10.01
C LEU A 23 -4.92 0.40 10.62
N LEU A 24 -3.68 0.13 10.22
CA LEU A 24 -2.53 0.95 10.61
C LEU A 24 -2.72 2.39 10.14
N ILE A 25 -3.07 2.62 8.88
CA ILE A 25 -3.32 3.99 8.39
C ILE A 25 -4.44 4.67 9.18
N ALA A 26 -5.52 3.96 9.53
CA ALA A 26 -6.60 4.49 10.34
C ALA A 26 -6.13 4.85 11.76
N SER A 27 -5.27 4.02 12.37
CA SER A 27 -4.74 4.30 13.71
C SER A 27 -3.86 5.55 13.76
N LEU A 28 -3.20 5.93 12.65
CA LEU A 28 -2.44 7.20 12.60
C LEU A 28 -3.32 8.45 12.79
N PHE A 29 -4.60 8.40 12.38
CA PHE A 29 -5.54 9.50 12.57
C PHE A 29 -6.26 9.42 13.90
N TYR A 30 -6.63 8.21 14.33
CA TYR A 30 -7.38 7.97 15.54
C TYR A 30 -6.89 6.72 16.25
N ASP A 31 -6.18 6.92 17.36
CA ASP A 31 -5.62 5.84 18.17
C ASP A 31 -6.12 5.90 19.61
N PRO A 32 -7.25 5.23 19.93
CA PRO A 32 -7.76 5.17 21.29
C PRO A 32 -7.07 4.09 22.14
N ILE A 33 -6.39 3.12 21.52
CA ILE A 33 -5.91 1.90 22.20
C ILE A 33 -4.46 2.04 22.62
N SER A 34 -3.57 2.55 21.75
CA SER A 34 -2.15 2.62 22.08
C SER A 34 -1.86 3.52 23.29
N PRO A 35 -2.46 4.71 23.44
CA PRO A 35 -2.22 5.55 24.62
C PRO A 35 -2.61 4.88 25.93
N TRP A 36 -3.65 4.03 25.91
CA TRP A 36 -4.03 3.22 27.07
C TRP A 36 -3.03 2.08 27.31
N LEU A 37 -2.54 1.41 26.26
CA LEU A 37 -1.53 0.35 26.36
C LEU A 37 -0.14 0.85 26.82
N THR A 38 0.17 2.13 26.62
CA THR A 38 1.47 2.73 27.00
C THR A 38 1.37 3.53 28.30
N ASP A 39 0.20 3.56 28.92
CA ASP A 39 -0.01 4.26 30.19
C ASP A 39 0.67 3.52 31.34
N SER A 40 1.25 4.31 32.25
CA SER A 40 1.97 3.83 33.43
C SER A 40 1.10 3.07 34.43
N SER A 41 -0.21 3.32 34.41
CA SER A 41 -1.19 2.64 35.28
C SER A 41 -1.45 1.18 34.87
N ASN A 42 -1.19 0.82 33.61
CA ASN A 42 -1.51 -0.49 33.04
C ASN A 42 -0.33 -1.46 33.14
N THR A 43 -0.03 -1.92 34.35
CA THR A 43 1.06 -2.89 34.65
C THR A 43 0.89 -4.26 33.96
N LEU A 44 -0.31 -4.57 33.46
CA LEU A 44 -0.60 -5.77 32.68
C LEU A 44 0.01 -5.74 31.26
N SER A 45 0.31 -4.56 30.73
CA SER A 45 0.81 -4.41 29.37
C SER A 45 2.35 -4.39 29.35
N PRO A 46 3.04 -5.21 28.54
CA PRO A 46 4.51 -5.21 28.47
C PRO A 46 5.09 -3.94 27.83
N LEU A 47 4.23 -3.01 27.41
CA LEU A 47 4.57 -1.73 26.78
C LEU A 47 4.29 -0.54 27.71
N HIS A 48 3.93 -0.79 28.99
CA HIS A 48 3.70 0.28 29.94
C HIS A 48 5.00 1.05 30.22
N ILE A 49 4.88 2.36 30.41
CA ILE A 49 6.01 3.20 30.83
C ILE A 49 6.09 3.16 32.35
N ASN A 50 7.29 3.01 32.93
CA ASN A 50 7.46 3.19 34.36
C ASN A 50 7.36 4.68 34.71
N ALA A 51 6.45 5.04 35.61
CA ALA A 51 6.31 6.43 36.05
C ALA A 51 7.56 7.01 36.75
N SER A 52 8.49 6.15 37.18
CA SER A 52 9.78 6.52 37.77
C SER A 52 10.90 6.75 36.76
N ASP A 53 10.75 6.31 35.50
CA ASP A 53 11.76 6.48 34.46
C ASP A 53 11.62 7.86 33.80
N CYS A 54 12.52 8.78 34.18
CA CYS A 54 12.61 10.11 33.56
C CYS A 54 13.61 10.08 32.40
N VAL A 55 13.30 10.76 31.30
CA VAL A 55 14.29 11.02 30.24
C VAL A 55 14.92 12.38 30.52
N LYS A 56 16.24 12.40 30.76
CA LYS A 56 16.99 13.64 30.97
C LYS A 56 17.23 14.34 29.64
N LEU A 57 16.58 15.48 29.43
CA LEU A 57 16.80 16.37 28.29
C LEU A 57 17.53 17.61 28.81
N GLN A 58 18.80 17.79 28.42
CA GLN A 58 19.65 18.92 28.85
C GLN A 58 19.77 19.10 30.38
N GLY A 59 19.69 18.00 31.14
CA GLY A 59 19.77 18.01 32.60
C GLY A 59 18.41 18.01 33.31
N ASP A 60 17.34 18.37 32.61
CA ASP A 60 15.98 18.36 33.15
C ASP A 60 15.29 17.00 32.93
N CYS A 61 14.70 16.45 33.99
CA CYS A 61 13.88 15.24 33.90
C CYS A 61 12.53 15.59 33.26
N VAL A 62 12.33 15.19 32.01
CA VAL A 62 11.03 15.29 31.36
C VAL A 62 10.31 13.96 31.50
N ASN A 63 9.10 14.03 32.08
CA ASN A 63 8.28 12.84 32.30
C ASN A 63 7.70 12.33 30.98
N VAL A 64 7.84 11.02 30.72
CA VAL A 64 7.45 10.43 29.43
C VAL A 64 5.93 10.28 29.39
N LYS A 65 5.28 10.96 28.43
CA LYS A 65 3.84 10.85 28.23
C LYS A 65 3.49 9.63 27.37
N PRO A 66 2.31 9.00 27.58
CA PRO A 66 1.83 7.96 26.69
C PRO A 66 1.73 8.46 25.25
N TYR A 67 2.25 7.69 24.30
CA TYR A 67 2.33 8.08 22.89
C TYR A 67 1.67 7.05 21.99
N ALA A 68 1.32 7.47 20.76
CA ALA A 68 0.68 6.60 19.78
C ALA A 68 1.74 5.70 19.10
N LEU A 69 1.45 4.41 18.98
CA LEU A 69 2.41 3.42 18.46
C LEU A 69 2.39 3.30 16.93
N GLY A 70 1.43 3.92 16.23
CA GLY A 70 1.25 3.74 14.78
C GLY A 70 2.48 4.09 13.93
N ALA A 71 3.11 5.24 14.16
CA ALA A 71 4.31 5.65 13.42
C ALA A 71 5.54 4.78 13.77
N PRO A 72 5.84 4.48 15.05
CA PRO A 72 6.88 3.51 15.41
C PRO A 72 6.68 2.13 14.78
N ILE A 73 5.46 1.58 14.79
CA ILE A 73 5.16 0.28 14.18
C ILE A 73 5.44 0.31 12.67
N PHE A 74 5.03 1.37 11.97
CA PHE A 74 5.29 1.50 10.55
C PHE A 74 6.79 1.50 10.23
N TRP A 75 7.56 2.33 10.94
CA TRP A 75 8.98 2.51 10.65
C TRP A 75 9.88 1.40 11.19
N SER A 76 9.58 0.85 12.37
CA SER A 76 10.45 -0.12 13.04
C SER A 76 10.06 -1.56 12.76
N ILE A 77 8.80 -1.82 12.34
CA ILE A 77 8.33 -3.17 12.04
C ILE A 77 8.02 -3.32 10.56
N VAL A 78 7.12 -2.50 10.00
CA VAL A 78 6.63 -2.70 8.62
C VAL A 78 7.72 -2.51 7.58
N VAL A 79 8.51 -1.43 7.68
CA VAL A 79 9.59 -1.16 6.72
C VAL A 79 10.71 -2.22 6.79
N PRO A 80 11.28 -2.56 7.95
CA PRO A 80 12.28 -3.64 8.03
C PRO A 80 11.73 -5.00 7.60
N ALA A 81 10.50 -5.35 8.00
CA ALA A 81 9.87 -6.59 7.56
C ALA A 81 9.71 -6.64 6.03
N SER A 82 9.40 -5.51 5.39
CA SER A 82 9.32 -5.46 3.92
C SER A 82 10.63 -5.79 3.22
N ILE A 83 11.76 -5.31 3.76
CA ILE A 83 13.10 -5.58 3.24
C ILE A 83 13.45 -7.05 3.44
N VAL A 84 13.17 -7.60 4.63
CA VAL A 84 13.39 -9.04 4.92
C VAL A 84 12.58 -9.93 3.97
N ILE A 85 11.30 -9.60 3.74
CA ILE A 85 10.45 -10.33 2.79
C ILE A 85 11.02 -10.24 1.36
N LEU A 86 11.54 -9.08 0.97
CA LEU A 86 12.17 -8.87 -0.34
C LEU A 86 13.43 -9.71 -0.51
N LEU A 87 14.31 -9.75 0.49
CA LEU A 87 15.56 -10.51 0.44
C LEU A 87 15.30 -12.02 0.38
N ILE A 88 14.37 -12.52 1.20
CA ILE A 88 14.05 -13.95 1.29
C ILE A 88 13.24 -14.42 0.07
N GLY A 89 12.16 -13.69 -0.27
CA GLY A 89 11.19 -14.09 -1.29
C GLY A 89 11.48 -13.55 -2.69
N GLY A 90 12.41 -12.61 -2.82
CA GLY A 90 12.73 -11.93 -4.08
C GLY A 90 11.61 -11.02 -4.59
N HIS A 91 11.85 -10.46 -5.77
CA HIS A 91 10.93 -9.53 -6.43
C HIS A 91 9.54 -10.15 -6.72
N GLU A 92 9.48 -11.43 -7.07
CA GLU A 92 8.21 -12.11 -7.38
C GLU A 92 7.29 -12.27 -6.17
N ALA A 93 7.81 -12.67 -5.01
CA ALA A 93 7.01 -12.83 -3.80
C ALA A 93 6.53 -11.46 -3.31
N TRP A 94 7.41 -10.47 -3.28
CA TRP A 94 7.08 -9.11 -2.85
C TRP A 94 5.93 -8.52 -3.65
N ARG A 95 5.97 -8.60 -4.99
CA ARG A 95 4.90 -8.08 -5.86
C ARG A 95 3.56 -8.80 -5.64
N ARG A 96 3.58 -10.04 -5.14
CA ARG A 96 2.37 -10.82 -4.81
C ARG A 96 1.82 -10.52 -3.42
N VAL A 97 2.66 -10.11 -2.47
CA VAL A 97 2.31 -9.80 -1.07
C VAL A 97 1.96 -8.33 -0.88
N CYS A 98 2.54 -7.44 -1.68
CA CYS A 98 2.39 -5.98 -1.58
C CYS A 98 0.90 -5.54 -1.55
N PRO A 99 0.45 -4.87 -0.47
CA PRO A 99 -0.94 -4.41 -0.35
C PRO A 99 -1.27 -3.33 -1.39
N LEU A 100 -0.30 -2.51 -1.76
CA LEU A 100 -0.48 -1.41 -2.70
C LEU A 100 -0.69 -1.91 -4.14
N SER A 101 -0.04 -3.02 -4.51
CA SER A 101 -0.28 -3.76 -5.75
C SER A 101 -1.73 -4.26 -5.85
N PHE A 102 -2.30 -4.71 -4.72
CA PHE A 102 -3.70 -5.13 -4.65
C PHE A 102 -4.66 -3.98 -4.89
N LEU A 103 -4.46 -2.85 -4.19
CA LEU A 103 -5.33 -1.68 -4.28
C LEU A 103 -5.33 -1.10 -5.70
N SER A 104 -4.18 -1.05 -6.37
CA SER A 104 -4.11 -0.60 -7.77
C SER A 104 -4.93 -1.44 -8.75
N GLN A 105 -5.22 -2.71 -8.41
CA GLN A 105 -6.00 -3.62 -9.25
C GLN A 105 -7.51 -3.56 -8.95
N ILE A 106 -7.93 -2.86 -7.90
CA ILE A 106 -9.34 -2.70 -7.52
C ILE A 106 -10.21 -2.17 -8.69
N PRO A 107 -9.83 -1.10 -9.42
CA PRO A 107 -10.64 -0.56 -10.51
C PRO A 107 -10.94 -1.60 -11.60
N ARG A 108 -9.97 -2.51 -11.86
CA ARG A 108 -10.11 -3.61 -12.82
C ARG A 108 -11.17 -4.62 -12.41
N SER A 109 -11.13 -5.05 -11.16
CA SER A 109 -12.11 -6.00 -10.62
C SER A 109 -13.52 -5.44 -10.53
N LEU A 110 -13.68 -4.13 -10.33
CA LEU A 110 -14.99 -3.48 -10.34
C LEU A 110 -15.56 -3.28 -11.76
N GLY A 111 -14.70 -3.35 -12.78
CA GLY A 111 -15.06 -3.06 -14.17
C GLY A 111 -15.12 -1.55 -14.48
N TRP A 112 -14.60 -0.70 -13.60
CA TRP A 112 -14.61 0.76 -13.74
C TRP A 112 -13.42 1.30 -14.54
N GLN A 113 -12.61 0.46 -15.18
CA GLN A 113 -11.47 0.97 -15.92
C GLN A 113 -11.89 1.81 -17.12
N ARG A 114 -11.12 2.85 -17.44
CA ARG A 114 -11.28 3.60 -18.68
C ARG A 114 -11.15 2.63 -19.86
N GLN A 115 -12.19 2.54 -20.68
CA GLN A 115 -12.17 1.72 -21.90
C GLN A 115 -12.13 2.65 -23.10
N LEU A 116 -11.22 2.37 -24.04
CA LEU A 116 -11.13 3.08 -25.30
C LEU A 116 -11.76 2.22 -26.39
N LYS A 117 -12.63 2.83 -27.21
CA LYS A 117 -13.14 2.18 -28.43
C LYS A 117 -12.02 2.21 -29.47
N ARG A 118 -11.54 1.04 -29.85
CA ARG A 118 -10.54 0.89 -30.92
C ARG A 118 -11.13 0.02 -32.01
N VAL A 119 -11.04 0.49 -33.24
CA VAL A 119 -11.42 -0.32 -34.41
C VAL A 119 -10.26 -1.24 -34.73
N ASP A 120 -10.54 -2.54 -34.74
CA ASP A 120 -9.53 -3.53 -35.05
C ASP A 120 -9.17 -3.43 -36.55
N PRO A 121 -7.90 -3.17 -36.93
CA PRO A 121 -7.53 -2.90 -38.33
C PRO A 121 -7.78 -4.10 -39.26
N LYS A 122 -7.92 -5.30 -38.70
CA LYS A 122 -8.17 -6.54 -39.46
C LYS A 122 -9.65 -6.91 -39.58
N THR A 123 -10.51 -6.46 -38.68
CA THR A 123 -11.92 -6.90 -38.64
C THR A 123 -12.93 -5.76 -38.71
N ASN A 124 -12.50 -4.49 -38.71
CA ASN A 124 -13.35 -3.29 -38.76
C ASN A 124 -14.46 -3.24 -37.69
N LYS A 125 -14.38 -4.08 -36.66
CA LYS A 125 -15.32 -4.11 -35.54
C LYS A 125 -14.78 -3.23 -34.41
N PRO A 126 -15.60 -2.36 -33.80
CA PRO A 126 -15.19 -1.60 -32.63
C PRO A 126 -15.05 -2.55 -31.43
N ARG A 127 -13.87 -2.62 -30.84
CA ARG A 127 -13.60 -3.33 -29.58
C ARG A 127 -13.30 -2.33 -28.47
N LEU A 128 -13.86 -2.53 -27.28
CA LEU A 128 -13.45 -1.78 -26.10
C LEU A 128 -12.16 -2.42 -25.56
N GLU A 129 -11.04 -1.71 -25.72
CA GLU A 129 -9.74 -2.11 -25.19
C GLU A 129 -9.38 -1.24 -23.99
N ILE A 130 -8.71 -1.85 -23.02
CA ILE A 130 -8.19 -1.12 -21.86
C ILE A 130 -6.84 -0.49 -22.29
N PRO A 131 -6.64 0.84 -22.18
CA PRO A 131 -5.40 1.50 -22.55
C PRO A 131 -4.22 0.92 -21.76
N ARG A 132 -3.19 0.48 -22.48
CA ARG A 132 -1.89 0.13 -21.92
C ARG A 132 -0.88 1.19 -22.32
N ILE A 133 0.08 1.45 -21.44
CA ILE A 133 1.19 2.37 -21.72
C ILE A 133 2.00 1.75 -22.86
N LYS A 134 2.13 2.46 -23.99
CA LYS A 134 2.97 2.04 -25.11
C LYS A 134 4.43 2.08 -24.67
N GLN A 135 5.21 1.05 -24.99
CA GLN A 135 6.65 1.01 -24.67
C GLN A 135 7.42 2.17 -25.33
N ASN A 136 7.02 2.57 -26.54
CA ASN A 136 7.60 3.70 -27.27
C ASN A 136 7.14 5.08 -26.77
N SER A 137 6.28 5.15 -25.75
CA SER A 137 5.91 6.43 -25.12
C SER A 137 7.06 6.96 -24.25
N TRP A 138 7.15 8.27 -24.04
CA TRP A 138 8.11 8.88 -23.12
C TRP A 138 8.06 8.22 -21.74
N LEU A 139 6.84 7.98 -21.23
CA LEU A 139 6.61 7.29 -19.95
C LEU A 139 7.10 5.84 -19.97
N GLY A 140 7.04 5.18 -21.13
CA GLY A 140 7.53 3.82 -21.32
C GLY A 140 9.05 3.73 -21.27
N ARG A 141 9.73 4.70 -21.87
CA ARG A 141 11.20 4.73 -22.00
C ARG A 141 11.89 5.30 -20.75
N ASN A 142 11.28 6.30 -20.11
CA ASN A 142 11.89 7.06 -19.01
C ASN A 142 11.36 6.68 -17.62
N HIS A 143 10.80 5.48 -17.48
CA HIS A 143 10.13 5.07 -16.24
C HIS A 143 11.10 4.90 -15.07
N SER A 144 12.32 4.43 -15.30
CA SER A 144 13.32 4.27 -14.24
C SER A 144 13.65 5.63 -13.59
N TYR A 145 13.83 6.68 -14.40
CA TYR A 145 14.07 8.03 -13.89
C TYR A 145 12.90 8.56 -13.06
N LEU A 146 11.66 8.30 -13.48
CA LEU A 146 10.48 8.68 -12.71
C LEU A 146 10.41 7.92 -11.37
N GLN A 147 10.74 6.63 -11.36
CA GLN A 147 10.76 5.83 -10.14
C GLN A 147 11.83 6.31 -9.16
N PHE A 148 13.04 6.59 -9.65
CA PHE A 148 14.10 7.18 -8.85
C PHE A 148 13.74 8.57 -8.33
N GLY A 149 13.12 9.42 -9.16
CA GLY A 149 12.64 10.74 -8.74
C GLY A 149 11.58 10.65 -7.65
N LEU A 150 10.61 9.74 -7.79
CA LEU A 150 9.59 9.50 -6.75
C LEU A 150 10.18 8.93 -5.47
N LEU A 151 11.19 8.06 -5.56
CA LEU A 151 11.93 7.55 -4.40
C LEU A 151 12.68 8.68 -3.69
N TYR A 152 13.38 9.53 -4.44
CA TYR A 152 14.12 10.68 -3.91
C TYR A 152 13.19 11.66 -3.20
N LEU A 153 12.08 12.06 -3.84
CA LEU A 153 11.06 12.91 -3.22
C LEU A 153 10.45 12.27 -1.97
N GLY A 154 10.22 10.95 -1.99
CA GLY A 154 9.75 10.19 -0.83
C GLY A 154 10.74 10.23 0.35
N LEU A 155 12.05 10.13 0.06
CA LEU A 155 13.09 10.18 1.10
C LEU A 155 13.26 11.60 1.66
N CYS A 156 13.23 12.63 0.81
CA CYS A 156 13.30 14.03 1.26
C CYS A 156 12.05 14.40 2.09
N SER A 157 10.85 14.04 1.63
CA SER A 157 9.62 14.28 2.39
C SER A 157 9.62 13.55 3.74
N ARG A 158 10.25 12.36 3.81
CA ARG A 158 10.45 11.66 5.07
C ARG A 158 11.17 12.52 6.10
N LEU A 159 12.32 13.05 5.71
CA LEU A 159 13.20 13.80 6.58
C LEU A 159 12.60 15.14 7.04
N LEU A 160 11.81 15.80 6.18
CA LEU A 160 11.24 17.11 6.48
C LEU A 160 9.89 17.06 7.22
N PHE A 161 8.98 16.15 6.86
CA PHE A 161 7.57 16.26 7.27
C PHE A 161 6.99 15.00 7.91
N ILE A 162 7.35 13.83 7.40
CA ILE A 162 6.66 12.59 7.75
C ILE A 162 7.04 12.11 9.17
N ASP A 163 8.30 12.29 9.56
CA ASP A 163 8.76 11.89 10.91
C ASP A 163 8.32 12.89 12.00
N ALA A 164 8.03 14.15 11.63
CA ALA A 164 7.60 15.18 12.57
C ALA A 164 6.14 15.03 13.03
N ASN A 165 5.24 14.49 12.18
CA ASN A 165 3.81 14.42 12.51
C ASN A 165 3.14 13.14 11.97
N ARG A 166 2.50 12.39 12.88
CA ARG A 166 1.73 11.18 12.58
C ARG A 166 0.64 11.37 11.52
N VAL A 167 -0.02 12.53 11.50
CA VAL A 167 -1.10 12.82 10.55
C VAL A 167 -0.54 13.01 9.14
N MET A 168 0.64 13.63 9.02
CA MET A 168 1.30 13.81 7.72
C MET A 168 1.73 12.46 7.14
N LEU A 169 2.22 11.53 7.96
CA LEU A 169 2.47 10.15 7.53
C LEU A 169 1.19 9.46 7.04
N GLY A 170 0.09 9.59 7.76
CA GLY A 170 -1.20 9.04 7.36
C GLY A 170 -1.68 9.59 6.01
N LEU A 171 -1.60 10.91 5.83
CA LEU A 171 -1.98 11.59 4.58
C LEU A 171 -1.07 11.19 3.41
N TYR A 172 0.24 11.07 3.65
CA TYR A 172 1.18 10.61 2.63
C TYR A 172 0.83 9.19 2.17
N LEU A 173 0.59 8.25 3.10
CA LEU A 173 0.19 6.88 2.78
C LEU A 173 -1.15 6.84 2.02
N LEU A 174 -2.16 7.60 2.46
CA LEU A 174 -3.43 7.72 1.73
C LEU A 174 -3.24 8.31 0.33
N GLY A 175 -2.40 9.34 0.18
CA GLY A 175 -2.06 9.93 -1.11
C GLY A 175 -1.48 8.91 -2.09
N THR A 176 -0.55 8.06 -1.62
CA THR A 176 0.00 6.98 -2.46
C THR A 176 -1.06 5.93 -2.86
N ILE A 177 -2.01 5.61 -1.98
CA ILE A 177 -3.13 4.71 -2.31
C ILE A 177 -4.02 5.32 -3.40
N VAL A 178 -4.39 6.59 -3.25
CA VAL A 178 -5.24 7.29 -4.21
C VAL A 178 -4.55 7.37 -5.56
N ALA A 179 -3.26 7.71 -5.60
CA ALA A 179 -2.47 7.71 -6.83
C ALA A 179 -2.42 6.31 -7.48
N ALA A 180 -2.25 5.25 -6.69
CA ALA A 180 -2.24 3.88 -7.19
C ALA A 180 -3.57 3.45 -7.80
N ILE A 181 -4.68 3.81 -7.15
CA ILE A 181 -6.03 3.55 -7.66
C ILE A 181 -6.28 4.37 -8.92
N ALA A 182 -5.87 5.65 -8.96
CA ALA A 182 -6.02 6.52 -10.12
C ALA A 182 -5.26 5.97 -11.34
N VAL A 183 -4.01 5.52 -11.17
CA VAL A 183 -3.24 4.88 -12.25
C VAL A 183 -3.89 3.57 -12.70
N GLY A 184 -4.44 2.77 -11.78
CA GLY A 184 -5.16 1.53 -12.12
C GLY A 184 -6.51 1.74 -12.81
N TYR A 185 -7.14 2.91 -12.58
CA TYR A 185 -8.35 3.35 -13.28
C TYR A 185 -8.02 3.83 -14.71
N LEU A 186 -6.95 4.63 -14.85
CA LEU A 186 -6.52 5.21 -16.13
C LEU A 186 -5.87 4.20 -17.07
N TYR A 187 -5.07 3.28 -16.54
CA TYR A 187 -4.28 2.32 -17.32
C TYR A 187 -4.55 0.88 -16.87
N GLY A 188 -4.62 -0.03 -17.84
CA GLY A 188 -4.80 -1.46 -17.59
C GLY A 188 -3.51 -2.18 -17.23
N GLY A 189 -3.63 -3.24 -16.44
CA GLY A 189 -2.51 -4.13 -16.11
C GLY A 189 -1.87 -3.80 -14.76
N LYS A 190 -0.63 -4.24 -14.55
CA LYS A 190 0.15 -3.98 -13.33
C LYS A 190 1.05 -2.74 -13.52
N THR A 191 0.46 -1.66 -14.01
CA THR A 191 1.14 -0.43 -14.45
C THR A 191 1.75 0.34 -13.29
N TRP A 192 1.04 0.44 -12.16
CA TRP A 192 1.57 1.08 -10.95
C TRP A 192 2.91 0.49 -10.53
N CYS A 193 2.94 -0.82 -10.27
CA CYS A 193 4.16 -1.51 -9.84
C CYS A 193 5.31 -1.43 -10.87
N HIS A 194 5.00 -1.38 -12.17
CA HIS A 194 6.01 -1.39 -13.22
C HIS A 194 6.55 0.00 -13.58
N TYR A 195 5.73 1.05 -13.48
CA TYR A 195 6.08 2.39 -13.98
C TYR A 195 6.18 3.45 -12.88
N PHE A 196 5.34 3.38 -11.84
CA PHE A 196 5.18 4.47 -10.87
C PHE A 196 5.62 4.11 -9.45
N CYS A 197 5.92 2.85 -9.16
CA CYS A 197 6.25 2.41 -7.81
C CYS A 197 7.60 2.98 -7.36
N PRO A 198 7.64 3.84 -6.31
CA PRO A 198 8.90 4.42 -5.82
C PRO A 198 9.84 3.36 -5.23
N MET A 199 9.30 2.21 -4.80
CA MET A 199 10.10 1.12 -4.24
C MET A 199 10.69 0.20 -5.33
N ALA A 200 10.34 0.38 -6.62
CA ALA A 200 10.85 -0.48 -7.69
C ALA A 200 12.39 -0.45 -7.83
N PRO A 201 13.09 0.69 -7.74
CA PRO A 201 14.55 0.72 -7.81
C PRO A 201 15.20 -0.01 -6.64
N VAL A 202 14.63 0.14 -5.44
CA VAL A 202 15.09 -0.56 -4.23
C VAL A 202 14.94 -2.07 -4.40
N GLN A 203 13.83 -2.53 -5.01
CA GLN A 203 13.61 -3.94 -5.30
C GLN A 203 14.64 -4.49 -6.27
N GLN A 204 15.01 -3.73 -7.30
CA GLN A 204 16.03 -4.15 -8.26
C GLN A 204 17.37 -4.36 -7.53
N ILE A 205 17.81 -3.38 -6.76
CA ILE A 205 19.09 -3.44 -6.03
C ILE A 205 19.16 -4.64 -5.07
N TYR A 206 18.10 -4.91 -4.29
CA TYR A 206 18.11 -6.00 -3.31
C TYR A 206 17.76 -7.38 -3.87
N ALA A 207 17.15 -7.47 -5.06
CA ALA A 207 16.62 -8.72 -5.59
C ALA A 207 17.32 -9.23 -6.87
N GLU A 208 18.33 -8.55 -7.40
CA GLU A 208 19.21 -9.05 -8.49
C GLU A 208 20.38 -9.83 -7.85
N PRO A 209 20.41 -11.18 -7.89
CA PRO A 209 20.15 -12.08 -9.02
C PRO A 209 18.95 -13.05 -8.82
N GLY A 210 18.07 -12.74 -7.88
CA GLY A 210 16.95 -13.55 -7.41
C GLY A 210 16.95 -13.62 -5.88
N GLY A 211 15.77 -13.68 -5.25
CA GLY A 211 15.69 -13.90 -3.81
C GLY A 211 16.25 -15.28 -3.42
N LEU A 212 16.76 -15.43 -2.20
CA LEU A 212 17.48 -16.64 -1.75
C LEU A 212 16.67 -17.94 -1.93
N LEU A 213 15.34 -17.86 -1.88
CA LEU A 213 14.42 -18.99 -2.03
C LEU A 213 13.65 -18.98 -3.36
N THR A 214 14.03 -18.13 -4.31
CA THR A 214 13.38 -18.05 -5.62
C THR A 214 13.95 -19.10 -6.56
N SER A 215 13.08 -19.90 -7.18
CA SER A 215 13.45 -20.80 -8.26
C SER A 215 13.10 -20.13 -9.58
N LYS A 216 13.96 -20.24 -10.59
CA LYS A 216 13.67 -19.70 -11.91
C LYS A 216 12.48 -20.46 -12.50
N ALA A 217 11.49 -19.72 -13.02
CA ALA A 217 10.25 -20.29 -13.55
C ALA A 217 10.45 -21.31 -14.68
N HIS A 218 11.58 -21.26 -15.40
CA HIS A 218 11.94 -22.18 -16.49
C HIS A 218 12.65 -23.46 -16.04
N ILE A 219 13.03 -23.57 -14.76
CA ILE A 219 13.69 -24.78 -14.19
C ILE A 219 12.68 -25.61 -13.38
N SER A 220 11.41 -25.17 -13.29
CA SER A 220 10.41 -25.94 -12.57
C SER A 220 9.98 -27.16 -13.40
N ASP A 221 10.06 -28.36 -12.81
CA ASP A 221 9.59 -29.63 -13.41
C ASP A 221 8.10 -29.66 -13.77
N ARG A 222 7.34 -28.62 -13.43
CA ARG A 222 5.94 -28.49 -13.84
C ARG A 222 5.86 -27.98 -15.27
N LYS A 223 5.44 -28.87 -16.18
CA LYS A 223 4.98 -28.53 -17.54
C LYS A 223 3.75 -27.63 -17.46
N ILE A 224 3.95 -26.31 -17.56
CA ILE A 224 2.84 -25.38 -17.75
C ILE A 224 2.41 -25.50 -19.22
N THR A 225 1.33 -26.23 -19.47
CA THR A 225 0.72 -26.29 -20.81
C THR A 225 0.12 -24.93 -21.16
N GLN A 226 0.30 -24.45 -22.39
CA GLN A 226 -0.23 -23.14 -22.83
C GLN A 226 -1.77 -23.03 -22.70
N SER A 227 -2.49 -24.14 -22.58
CA SER A 227 -3.94 -24.18 -22.36
C SER A 227 -4.37 -23.75 -20.95
N MET A 228 -3.46 -23.72 -19.97
CA MET A 228 -3.70 -23.21 -18.62
C MET A 228 -4.00 -21.70 -18.56
N CYS A 229 -3.80 -20.94 -19.65
CA CYS A 229 -4.11 -19.51 -19.71
C CYS A 229 -5.59 -19.19 -20.03
N ARG A 230 -6.46 -20.19 -20.21
CA ARG A 230 -7.89 -19.99 -20.47
C ARG A 230 -8.71 -20.36 -19.22
N THR A 231 -9.16 -19.36 -18.46
CA THR A 231 -10.17 -19.59 -17.41
C THR A 231 -11.57 -19.58 -18.04
N LEU A 232 -12.20 -20.74 -18.14
CA LEU A 232 -13.63 -20.88 -18.42
C LEU A 232 -14.41 -20.53 -17.14
N GLU A 233 -15.16 -19.43 -17.20
CA GLU A 233 -16.37 -19.04 -16.45
C GLU A 233 -16.57 -19.35 -14.94
N ALA A 234 -15.61 -19.88 -14.18
CA ALA A 234 -15.73 -20.00 -12.71
C ALA A 234 -15.64 -18.64 -11.97
N GLY A 235 -15.20 -17.59 -12.67
CA GLY A 235 -14.94 -16.26 -12.11
C GLY A 235 -16.17 -15.38 -11.84
N LYS A 236 -17.40 -15.78 -12.21
CA LYS A 236 -18.60 -14.94 -11.98
C LYS A 236 -19.01 -14.90 -10.50
N ASN A 237 -18.88 -16.00 -9.77
CA ASN A 237 -19.30 -16.06 -8.37
C ASN A 237 -18.31 -15.35 -7.42
N ASN A 238 -17.01 -15.61 -7.62
CA ASN A 238 -15.96 -14.97 -6.80
C ASN A 238 -15.87 -13.46 -7.04
N ARG A 239 -16.15 -12.98 -8.27
CA ARG A 239 -16.27 -11.54 -8.56
C ARG A 239 -17.43 -10.87 -7.82
N ARG A 240 -18.57 -11.56 -7.59
CA ARG A 240 -19.70 -11.00 -6.83
C ARG A 240 -19.36 -10.83 -5.34
N VAL A 241 -18.79 -11.87 -4.71
CA VAL A 241 -18.35 -11.81 -3.31
C VAL A 241 -17.31 -10.71 -3.10
N TRP A 242 -16.37 -10.58 -4.04
CA TRP A 242 -15.32 -9.59 -3.96
C TRP A 242 -15.84 -8.16 -4.20
N ARG A 243 -16.78 -7.97 -5.14
CA ARG A 243 -17.49 -6.69 -5.33
C ARG A 243 -18.23 -6.26 -4.07
N ALA A 244 -18.89 -7.18 -3.36
CA ALA A 244 -19.55 -6.89 -2.09
C ALA A 244 -18.55 -6.47 -1.01
N LYS A 245 -17.44 -7.22 -0.85
CA LYS A 245 -16.38 -6.87 0.13
C LYS A 245 -15.74 -5.51 -0.14
N VAL A 246 -15.48 -5.17 -1.40
CA VAL A 246 -14.91 -3.85 -1.75
C VAL A 246 -15.94 -2.73 -1.66
N ALA A 247 -17.22 -2.95 -1.97
CA ALA A 247 -18.26 -1.95 -1.78
C ALA A 247 -18.42 -1.56 -0.30
N VAL A 248 -18.45 -2.55 0.61
CA VAL A 248 -18.45 -2.30 2.06
C VAL A 248 -17.21 -1.51 2.48
N TRP A 249 -16.07 -1.81 1.87
CA TRP A 249 -14.83 -1.13 2.17
C TRP A 249 -14.77 0.32 1.65
N ILE A 250 -15.28 0.60 0.44
CA ILE A 250 -15.43 1.97 -0.09
C ILE A 250 -16.36 2.80 0.80
N LEU A 251 -17.44 2.19 1.32
CA LEU A 251 -18.35 2.84 2.27
C LEU A 251 -17.65 3.15 3.60
N MET A 252 -16.85 2.22 4.13
CA MET A 252 -16.00 2.46 5.30
C MET A 252 -15.00 3.59 5.07
N LEU A 253 -14.32 3.60 3.91
CA LEU A 253 -13.34 4.63 3.57
C LEU A 253 -14.00 6.01 3.45
N LYS A 254 -15.17 6.10 2.80
CA LYS A 254 -15.97 7.35 2.76
C LYS A 254 -16.35 7.81 4.16
N LYS A 255 -16.67 6.89 5.07
CA LYS A 255 -17.04 7.20 6.47
C LYS A 255 -15.84 7.70 7.27
N VAL A 256 -14.65 7.12 7.07
CA VAL A 256 -13.40 7.56 7.72
C VAL A 256 -12.94 8.91 7.19
N ILE A 257 -12.91 9.09 5.86
CA ILE A 257 -12.54 10.36 5.22
C ILE A 257 -13.53 11.47 5.57
N GLY A 258 -14.84 11.16 5.61
CA GLY A 258 -15.87 12.10 6.05
C GLY A 258 -15.70 12.55 7.50
N LYS A 259 -15.32 11.63 8.41
CA LYS A 259 -15.00 11.98 9.80
C LYS A 259 -13.70 12.78 9.93
N ALA A 260 -12.68 12.51 9.10
CA ALA A 260 -11.43 13.25 9.10
C ALA A 260 -11.61 14.71 8.64
N LEU A 261 -12.37 14.93 7.57
CA LEU A 261 -12.73 16.28 7.09
C LEU A 261 -13.57 17.06 8.11
N HIS A 262 -14.48 16.39 8.83
CA HIS A 262 -15.32 17.02 9.85
C HIS A 262 -14.61 17.27 11.19
N SER A 263 -13.49 16.56 11.44
CA SER A 263 -12.59 16.83 12.58
C SER A 263 -11.70 18.04 12.30
N GLN A 264 -11.17 18.15 11.07
CA GLN A 264 -10.31 19.26 10.67
C GLN A 264 -11.08 20.59 10.53
N SER A 265 -12.35 20.57 10.11
CA SER A 265 -13.24 21.74 10.12
C SER A 265 -13.56 22.26 11.52
N ARG A 266 -13.62 21.38 12.53
CA ARG A 266 -13.83 21.79 13.94
C ARG A 266 -12.57 22.38 14.57
N ASN A 267 -11.38 21.87 14.23
CA ASN A 267 -10.12 22.43 14.74
C ASN A 267 -9.70 23.74 14.04
N PHE A 268 -10.22 24.05 12.84
CA PHE A 268 -9.96 25.34 12.19
C PHE A 268 -10.90 26.46 12.69
N SER A 269 -12.05 26.13 13.28
CA SER A 269 -13.00 27.14 13.81
C SER A 269 -12.64 27.65 15.21
N THR A 270 -11.61 27.10 15.87
CA THR A 270 -11.24 27.47 17.25
C THR A 270 -9.97 28.31 17.36
N THR A 271 -9.37 28.78 16.26
CA THR A 271 -8.13 29.59 16.29
C THR A 271 -8.16 30.79 15.33
N VAL A 272 -9.27 31.53 15.30
CA VAL A 272 -9.31 32.88 14.72
C VAL A 272 -10.22 33.77 15.58
N THR A 273 -9.78 34.10 16.79
CA THR A 273 -10.18 35.34 17.46
C THR A 273 -9.21 36.41 16.98
N TRP A 274 -9.68 37.31 16.12
CA TRP A 274 -9.00 38.57 15.86
C TRP A 274 -9.19 39.43 17.12
N ASP A 275 -8.16 39.52 17.94
CA ASP A 275 -8.02 40.65 18.85
C ASP A 275 -7.47 41.85 18.08
N LEU A 276 -8.02 43.01 18.44
CA LEU A 276 -7.92 44.35 17.83
C LEU A 276 -6.50 44.81 17.46
#